data_AF-D0V1S4-F1
#
_entry.id   AF-D0V1S4-F1
#
_cell.length_a   1.000
_cell.length_b   1.000
_cell.length_c   1.000
_cell.angle_alpha   90.00
_cell.angle_beta   90.00
_cell.angle_gamma   90.00
#
_symmetry.space_group_name_H-M   'P 1'
#
loop_
_entity.id
_entity.type
_entity.pdbx_description
1 polymer ?
#
loop_
_entity_poly.entity_id
_entity_poly.type
_entity_poly.pdbx_seq_one_letter_code
_entity_poly.pdbx_strand_id
1 'polypeptide(L)' 'LEQLKCECHFFNGTEQVRFLVRDIYNGQEALRFDSDVGEFRALTELGRPKAEYLNSLKDFMEQKRAEVD' A
#
# COMPACT_ATOMS: atom_id res chain seq x y z
N LEU A 1 -13.07 -12.34 7.17
CA LEU A 1 -11.65 -12.45 7.61
C LEU A 1 -10.89 -11.32 6.92
N GLU A 2 -10.32 -10.38 7.67
CA GLU A 2 -9.51 -9.27 7.14
C GLU A 2 -8.05 -9.49 7.56
N GLN A 3 -7.11 -9.28 6.64
CA GLN A 3 -5.68 -9.41 6.89
C GLN A 3 -4.96 -8.19 6.31
N LEU A 4 -4.16 -7.53 7.13
CA LEU A 4 -3.22 -6.51 6.69
C LEU A 4 -1.84 -7.13 6.55
N LYS A 5 -1.21 -6.99 5.39
CA LYS A 5 0.19 -7.36 5.16
C LYS A 5 1.02 -6.13 4.84
N CYS A 6 2.15 -5.99 5.52
CA CYS A 6 3.18 -5.00 5.23
C CYS A 6 4.43 -5.77 4.82
N GLU A 7 4.89 -5.59 3.59
CA GLU A 7 5.97 -6.37 2.98
C GLU A 7 7.06 -5.41 2.48
N CYS A 8 8.33 -5.74 2.75
CA CYS A 8 9.50 -5.04 2.19
C CYS A 8 10.24 -6.01 1.27
N HIS A 9 10.39 -5.65 0.00
CA HIS A 9 11.08 -6.44 -1.00
C HIS A 9 12.41 -5.75 -1.32
N PHE A 10 13.50 -6.51 -1.19
CA PHE A 10 14.86 -6.03 -1.34
C PHE A 10 15.46 -6.55 -2.66
N PHE A 11 15.99 -5.66 -3.48
CA PHE A 11 16.64 -5.98 -4.75
C PHE A 11 18.10 -5.53 -4.71
N ASN A 12 19.00 -6.37 -5.24
CA ASN A 12 20.45 -6.14 -5.24
C ASN A 12 20.99 -5.78 -3.84
N GLY A 13 20.62 -6.57 -2.83
CA GLY A 13 20.87 -6.20 -1.43
C GLY A 13 19.87 -5.14 -0.97
N THR A 14 20.33 -4.00 -0.49
CA THR A 14 19.47 -2.89 0.00
C THR A 14 19.48 -1.68 -0.94
N GLU A 15 20.00 -1.83 -2.16
CA GLU A 15 20.11 -0.72 -3.12
C GLU A 15 18.74 -0.26 -3.63
N GLN A 16 17.79 -1.19 -3.75
CA GLN A 16 16.41 -0.89 -4.13
C GLN A 16 15.44 -1.63 -3.19
N VAL A 17 14.61 -0.86 -2.50
CA VAL A 17 13.59 -1.36 -1.57
C VAL A 17 12.22 -1.00 -2.11
N ARG A 18 11.34 -1.99 -2.20
CA ARG A 18 9.92 -1.79 -2.51
C ARG A 18 9.07 -2.14 -1.30
N PHE A 19 8.28 -1.18 -0.86
CA PHE A 19 7.34 -1.35 0.25
C PHE A 19 5.91 -1.54 -0.27
N LEU A 20 5.24 -2.56 0.26
CA LEU A 20 3.87 -2.90 -0.07
C LEU A 20 3.01 -2.95 1.20
N VAL A 21 1.85 -2.30 1.15
CA VAL A 21 0.76 -2.52 2.12
C VAL A 21 -0.39 -3.14 1.38
N ARG A 22 -0.89 -4.28 1.87
CA ARG A 22 -1.98 -5.03 1.22
C ARG A 22 -3.07 -5.32 2.23
N ASP A 23 -4.28 -4.90 1.90
CA ASP A 23 -5.48 -5.22 2.64
C ASP A 23 -6.22 -6.36 1.94
N ILE A 24 -6.37 -7.48 2.62
CA ILE A 24 -6.90 -8.72 2.08
C ILE A 24 -8.17 -9.08 2.83
N TYR A 25 -9.30 -9.01 2.13
CA TYR A 25 -10.62 -9.36 2.63
C TYR A 25 -11.08 -10.69 2.05
N ASN A 26 -11.35 -11.67 2.92
CA ASN A 26 -11.76 -13.03 2.56
C ASN A 26 -10.83 -13.70 1.51
N GLY A 27 -9.53 -13.47 1.65
CA GLY A 27 -8.50 -14.02 0.75
C GLY A 27 -8.32 -13.25 -0.56
N GLN A 28 -9.18 -12.26 -0.85
CA GLN A 28 -9.04 -11.36 -1.98
C GLN A 28 -8.40 -10.05 -1.55
N GLU A 29 -7.36 -9.62 -2.25
CA GLU A 29 -6.75 -8.32 -2.01
C GLU A 29 -7.68 -7.21 -2.49
N ALA A 30 -8.13 -6.36 -1.56
CA ALA A 30 -9.08 -5.30 -1.84
C ALA A 30 -8.40 -3.96 -2.08
N LEU A 31 -7.26 -3.70 -1.43
CA LEU A 31 -6.53 -2.44 -1.48
C LEU A 31 -5.02 -2.69 -1.41
N ARG A 32 -4.24 -1.91 -2.15
CA ARG A 32 -2.77 -1.94 -2.12
C ARG A 32 -2.16 -0.55 -2.08
N PHE A 33 -1.18 -0.31 -1.21
CA PHE A 33 -0.17 0.73 -1.42
C PHE A 33 1.11 0.08 -1.95
N ASP A 34 1.75 0.77 -2.88
CA ASP A 34 2.98 0.33 -3.52
C ASP A 34 3.92 1.53 -3.61
N SER A 35 5.10 1.45 -2.98
CA SER A 35 6.05 2.57 -2.93
C SER A 35 6.48 3.04 -4.32
N ASP A 36 6.55 2.12 -5.30
CA ASP A 36 6.90 2.47 -6.69
C ASP A 36 5.82 3.30 -7.38
N VAL A 37 4.58 3.25 -6.86
CA VAL A 37 3.43 3.98 -7.37
C VAL A 37 3.13 5.23 -6.52
N GLY A 38 3.33 5.14 -5.21
CA GLY A 38 3.14 6.24 -4.26
C GLY A 38 1.68 6.54 -3.91
N GLU A 39 0.74 5.63 -4.16
CA GLU A 39 -0.68 5.80 -3.81
C GLU A 39 -1.36 4.48 -3.46
N PHE A 40 -2.49 4.57 -2.74
CA PHE A 40 -3.37 3.42 -2.52
C PHE A 40 -4.25 3.17 -3.75
N ARG A 41 -4.26 1.95 -4.26
CA ARG A 41 -5.12 1.51 -5.34
C ARG A 41 -6.08 0.44 -4.87
N ALA A 42 -7.37 0.66 -5.15
CA ALA A 42 -8.38 -0.35 -4.95
C ALA A 42 -8.24 -1.43 -6.03
N LEU A 43 -8.13 -2.68 -5.58
CA LEU A 43 -8.11 -3.87 -6.45
C LEU A 43 -9.51 -4.51 -6.57
N THR A 44 -10.45 -4.05 -5.75
CA THR A 44 -11.87 -4.41 -5.78
C THR A 44 -12.73 -3.21 -5.42
N GLU A 45 -14.02 -3.28 -5.71
CA GLU A 45 -14.96 -2.21 -5.31
C GLU A 45 -15.01 -1.98 -3.80
N LEU A 46 -14.77 -3.03 -3.00
CA LEU A 46 -14.72 -2.92 -1.54
C LEU A 46 -13.58 -2.00 -1.07
N GLY A 47 -12.45 -1.98 -1.80
CA GLY A 47 -11.30 -1.15 -1.46
C GLY A 47 -11.44 0.31 -1.88
N ARG A 48 -12.37 0.64 -2.78
CA ARG A 48 -12.49 1.99 -3.38
C ARG A 48 -12.69 3.09 -2.33
N PRO A 49 -13.61 2.97 -1.36
CA PRO A 49 -13.80 4.01 -0.34
C PRO A 49 -12.54 4.24 0.51
N LYS A 50 -11.82 3.16 0.82
CA LYS A 50 -10.58 3.21 1.62
C LYS A 50 -9.44 3.84 0.82
N ALA A 51 -9.32 3.53 -0.47
CA ALA A 51 -8.34 4.15 -1.37
C ALA A 51 -8.55 5.67 -1.47
N GLU A 52 -9.78 6.09 -1.76
CA GLU A 52 -10.14 7.51 -1.89
C GLU A 52 -9.88 8.28 -0.60
N TYR A 53 -10.31 7.73 0.55
CA TYR A 53 -10.08 8.33 1.84
C TYR A 53 -8.59 8.46 2.16
N LEU A 54 -7.81 7.38 2.07
CA LEU A 54 -6.39 7.40 2.41
C LEU A 54 -5.59 8.33 1.49
N ASN A 55 -5.86 8.31 0.19
CA ASN A 55 -5.18 9.19 -0.76
C ASN A 55 -5.52 10.68 -0.56
N SER A 56 -6.65 10.99 0.08
CA SER A 56 -7.01 12.38 0.44
C SER A 56 -6.24 12.93 1.65
N LEU A 57 -5.68 12.06 2.48
CA LEU A 57 -4.93 12.43 3.68
C LEU A 57 -3.48 12.79 3.32
N LYS A 58 -3.22 14.06 3.03
CA LYS A 58 -1.90 14.53 2.54
C LYS A 58 -0.74 14.13 3.42
N ASP A 59 -0.77 14.49 4.70
CA ASP A 59 0.33 14.23 5.64
C ASP A 59 0.62 12.72 5.77
N PHE A 60 -0.43 11.90 5.75
CA PHE A 60 -0.31 10.44 5.77
C PHE A 60 0.33 9.91 4.48
N MET A 61 -0.08 10.41 3.31
CA MET A 61 0.49 10.00 2.03
C MET A 61 1.94 10.46 1.85
N GLU A 62 2.30 11.63 2.38
CA GLU A 62 3.69 12.11 2.40
C GLU A 62 4.57 11.19 3.25
N GLN A 63 4.13 10.86 4.47
CA GLN A 63 4.84 9.90 5.31
C GLN A 63 4.96 8.54 4.64
N LYS A 64 3.88 8.03 4.05
CA LYS A 64 3.88 6.72 3.38
C LYS A 64 4.79 6.63 2.18
N ARG A 65 4.92 7.70 1.39
CA ARG A 65 5.85 7.74 0.25
C ARG A 65 7.32 7.74 0.70
N ALA A 66 7.61 8.24 1.89
CA ALA A 66 8.95 8.31 2.45
C ALA A 66 9.39 7.05 3.24
N GLU A 67 8.56 6.00 3.34
CA GLU A 67 8.91 4.79 4.12
C GLU A 67 10.03 3.93 3.50
N VAL A 68 10.47 4.23 2.28
CA VAL A 68 11.54 3.52 1.57
C VAL A 68 12.86 4.29 1.48
N ASP A 69 12.89 5.55 1.95
CA ASP A 69 14.12 6.36 2.05
C ASP A 69 15.01 5.90 3.23
#